data_AF-A0A8J5LRK2-F1
#
_entry.id   AF-A0A8J5LRK2-F1
#
_cell.length_a   1.000
_cell.length_b   1.000
_cell.length_c   1.000
_cell.angle_alpha   90.00
_cell.angle_beta   90.00
_cell.angle_gamma   90.00
#
_symmetry.space_group_name_H-M   'P 1'
#
loop_
_entity.id
_entity.type
_entity.pdbx_description
1 polymer ?
#
loop_
_entity_poly.entity_id
_entity_poly.type
_entity_poly.pdbx_seq_one_letter_code
_entity_poly.pdbx_strand_id
1 'polypeptide(L)'
;MFMATARFYLHKEPSPILPFPSLYIYPDLPYPFHPQTQVLIKLMFMATARFFLFSILLAISSTSATMAGNFYQDVDINWGNGRGKILNAGRLLTLSLDKSSGSGFLSKNQYIYGRFEVQLKLVPGNSAGTVTTFYLSSRGPTHDEIDLEFLGNLSGDPYTLHTNVFTQGKGNREQQFKLWFDPTRDFHTYSVLWNPRHIVFYVDGMPIREFKNMEAKGVAYPKGQAMRVYASMWAAEDWATRGGQVKTDWSQAPFTAAFRGYAANGCVWPAGGGAATCSASGSSWMWQEFDATSVRRMKWVQRNYMIYNYCSDAKRFPQGMPPECFATP
;
A
#
# COMPACT_ATOMS: atom_id res chain seq x y z
N MET A 1 38.73 -1.95 -62.56
CA MET A 1 39.03 -0.66 -63.22
C MET A 1 37.92 0.30 -62.82
N PHE A 2 38.27 1.30 -61.97
CA PHE A 2 37.50 2.48 -61.51
C PHE A 2 36.06 2.26 -61.00
N MET A 3 35.79 2.14 -59.69
CA MET A 3 35.74 3.21 -58.65
C MET A 3 34.94 4.45 -59.06
N ALA A 4 33.69 4.53 -58.58
CA ALA A 4 32.94 5.77 -58.44
C ALA A 4 32.33 5.80 -57.03
N THR A 5 32.86 6.71 -56.22
CA THR A 5 32.56 6.94 -54.81
C THR A 5 31.38 7.90 -54.69
N ALA A 6 30.23 7.45 -54.19
CA ALA A 6 29.14 8.33 -53.77
C ALA A 6 29.28 8.62 -52.26
N ARG A 7 29.77 9.81 -51.92
CA ARG A 7 29.69 10.36 -50.55
C ARG A 7 28.36 11.09 -50.39
N PHE A 8 27.46 10.51 -49.60
CA PHE A 8 26.34 11.27 -49.02
C PHE A 8 26.79 11.86 -47.68
N TYR A 9 26.82 13.18 -47.59
CA TYR A 9 26.95 13.91 -46.33
C TYR A 9 25.58 13.96 -45.66
N LEU A 10 25.36 13.17 -44.61
CA LEU A 10 24.29 13.42 -43.64
C LEU A 10 24.82 14.42 -42.62
N HIS A 11 24.34 15.65 -42.72
CA HIS A 11 24.54 16.66 -41.69
C HIS A 11 23.78 16.23 -40.43
N LYS A 12 24.55 15.93 -39.39
CA LYS A 12 24.06 15.60 -38.05
C LYS A 12 23.84 16.94 -37.34
N GLU A 13 22.60 17.40 -37.25
CA GLU A 13 22.24 18.48 -36.33
C GLU A 13 22.38 17.98 -34.89
N PRO A 14 23.17 18.64 -34.02
CA PRO A 14 23.05 18.49 -32.59
C PRO A 14 21.96 19.43 -32.06
N SER A 15 21.01 18.87 -31.33
CA SER A 15 20.02 19.59 -30.53
C SER A 15 20.71 20.60 -29.59
N PRO A 16 20.15 21.80 -29.38
CA PRO A 16 20.76 22.81 -28.52
C PRO A 16 20.74 22.36 -27.06
N ILE A 17 21.93 22.29 -26.49
CA ILE A 17 22.19 22.16 -25.06
C ILE A 17 21.61 23.41 -24.38
N LEU A 18 20.67 23.21 -23.45
CA LEU A 18 20.19 24.25 -22.54
C LEU A 18 21.38 24.77 -21.72
N PRO A 19 21.65 26.08 -21.67
CA PRO A 19 22.73 26.60 -20.85
C PRO A 19 22.36 26.46 -19.37
N PHE A 20 23.32 25.98 -18.57
CA PHE A 20 23.34 26.13 -17.12
C PHE A 20 23.06 27.59 -16.74
N PRO A 21 22.35 27.88 -15.64
CA PRO A 21 22.18 29.25 -15.19
C PRO A 21 23.54 29.77 -14.74
N SER A 22 24.14 30.64 -15.57
CA SER A 22 25.23 31.51 -15.15
C SER A 22 24.78 32.31 -13.93
N LEU A 23 25.58 32.22 -12.87
CA LEU A 23 25.47 33.07 -11.70
C LEU A 23 25.71 34.51 -12.16
N TYR A 24 24.64 35.28 -12.34
CA TYR A 24 24.74 36.72 -12.57
C TYR A 24 25.25 37.37 -11.28
N ILE A 25 26.55 37.64 -11.23
CA ILE A 25 27.12 38.62 -10.30
C ILE A 25 26.76 39.99 -10.86
N TYR A 26 25.78 40.64 -10.22
CA TYR A 26 25.50 42.06 -10.48
C TYR A 26 26.68 42.90 -9.99
N PRO A 27 27.33 43.71 -10.84
CA PRO A 27 28.24 44.73 -10.37
C PRO A 27 27.41 45.92 -9.87
N ASP A 28 27.74 46.37 -8.66
CA ASP A 28 27.50 47.71 -8.11
C ASP A 28 26.04 48.21 -8.02
N LEU A 29 25.38 47.84 -6.92
CA LEU A 29 24.32 48.67 -6.34
C LEU A 29 24.98 49.84 -5.59
N PRO A 30 24.69 51.11 -5.92
CA PRO A 30 25.05 52.21 -5.05
C PRO A 30 24.09 52.19 -3.85
N TYR A 31 24.58 52.62 -2.69
CA TYR A 31 23.92 52.70 -1.38
C TYR A 31 24.10 51.46 -0.47
N PRO A 32 24.76 51.62 0.69
CA PRO A 32 24.72 50.60 1.73
C PRO A 32 23.28 50.48 2.23
N PHE A 33 22.68 49.30 2.06
CA PHE A 33 21.40 48.99 2.71
C PHE A 33 21.48 49.31 4.21
N HIS A 34 20.45 49.96 4.72
CA HIS A 34 20.30 50.28 6.14
C HIS A 34 20.59 49.05 7.01
N PRO A 35 21.29 49.16 8.15
CA PRO A 35 21.76 48.01 8.94
C PRO A 35 20.66 46.98 9.27
N GLN A 36 19.43 47.44 9.47
CA GLN A 36 18.28 46.58 9.75
C GLN A 36 17.88 45.68 8.56
N THR A 37 18.01 46.17 7.33
CA THR A 37 17.63 45.41 6.11
C THR A 37 18.62 44.28 5.84
N GLN A 38 19.90 44.48 6.14
CA GLN A 38 20.95 43.45 6.03
C GLN A 38 20.75 42.33 7.07
N VAL A 39 20.28 42.67 8.27
CA VAL A 39 19.96 41.70 9.33
C VAL A 39 18.74 40.85 8.93
N LEU A 40 17.70 41.47 8.38
CA LEU A 40 16.50 40.79 7.87
C LEU A 40 16.82 39.80 6.74
N ILE A 41 17.65 40.17 5.77
CA ILE A 41 18.05 39.28 4.67
C ILE A 41 18.85 38.09 5.22
N LYS A 42 19.82 38.31 6.11
CA LYS A 42 20.58 37.21 6.75
C LYS A 42 19.67 36.28 7.57
N LEU A 43 18.70 36.81 8.30
CA LEU A 43 17.71 36.02 9.04
C LEU A 43 16.82 35.19 8.11
N MET A 44 16.40 35.73 6.96
CA MET A 44 15.61 34.98 5.97
C MET A 44 16.43 33.87 5.31
N PHE A 45 17.68 34.12 4.93
CA PHE A 45 18.57 33.09 4.38
C PHE A 45 18.91 31.99 5.41
N MET A 46 19.10 32.36 6.68
CA MET A 46 19.30 31.38 7.76
C MET A 46 18.04 30.57 8.04
N ALA A 47 16.84 31.18 7.93
CA ALA A 47 15.57 30.49 8.10
C ALA A 47 15.31 29.51 6.95
N THR A 48 15.54 29.90 5.69
CA THR A 48 15.36 29.01 4.54
C THR A 48 16.38 27.87 4.52
N ALA A 49 17.64 28.13 4.87
CA ALA A 49 18.65 27.08 5.02
C ALA A 49 18.32 26.09 6.14
N ARG A 50 17.79 26.56 7.28
CA ARG A 50 17.32 25.70 8.38
C ARG A 50 16.08 24.88 7.98
N PHE A 51 15.14 25.45 7.23
CA PHE A 51 14.01 24.70 6.68
C PHE A 51 14.47 23.63 5.70
N PHE A 52 15.42 23.92 4.80
CA PHE A 52 15.94 22.96 3.83
C PHE A 52 16.74 21.84 4.51
N LEU A 53 17.58 22.16 5.50
CA LEU A 53 18.29 21.17 6.32
C LEU A 53 17.33 20.32 7.16
N PHE A 54 16.26 20.90 7.70
CA PHE A 54 15.24 20.16 8.44
C PHE A 54 14.42 19.24 7.53
N SER A 55 14.13 19.66 6.29
CA SER A 55 13.50 18.81 5.26
C SER A 55 14.40 17.65 4.81
N ILE A 56 15.71 17.88 4.67
CA ILE A 56 16.68 16.82 4.35
C ILE A 56 16.85 15.86 5.55
N LEU A 57 16.89 16.38 6.79
CA LEU A 57 16.97 15.55 7.99
C LEU A 57 15.69 14.73 8.23
N LEU A 58 14.50 15.27 7.91
CA LEU A 58 13.24 14.50 7.92
C LEU A 58 13.19 13.42 6.84
N ALA A 59 13.82 13.65 5.68
CA ALA A 59 13.92 12.64 4.63
C ALA A 59 14.91 11.51 4.96
N ILE A 60 15.83 11.73 5.91
CA ILE A 60 16.85 10.75 6.32
C ILE A 60 16.43 9.99 7.59
N SER A 61 15.51 10.54 8.39
CA SER A 61 14.95 9.80 9.53
C SER A 61 13.91 8.78 9.08
N SER A 62 14.32 7.50 9.14
CA SER A 62 13.55 6.26 8.99
C SER A 62 13.39 5.65 7.59
N THR A 63 14.50 5.40 6.89
CA THR A 63 14.60 4.19 6.07
C THR A 63 15.28 3.10 6.90
N SER A 64 14.53 2.49 7.80
CA SER A 64 14.87 1.14 8.22
C SER A 64 14.85 0.30 6.94
N ALA A 65 16.01 0.02 6.36
CA ALA A 65 16.12 -0.96 5.30
C ALA A 65 15.77 -2.31 5.93
N THR A 66 14.48 -2.59 6.04
CA THR A 66 14.01 -3.96 6.20
C THR A 66 14.61 -4.70 5.03
N MET A 67 15.44 -5.71 5.32
CA MET A 67 15.89 -6.66 4.33
C MET A 67 14.62 -7.20 3.64
N ALA A 68 14.31 -6.67 2.46
CA ALA A 68 13.14 -7.08 1.70
C ALA A 68 13.21 -8.60 1.51
N GLY A 69 12.12 -9.29 1.82
CA GLY A 69 12.01 -10.73 1.68
C GLY A 69 12.24 -11.18 0.24
N ASN A 70 12.52 -12.46 0.07
CA ASN A 70 12.71 -13.09 -1.22
C ASN A 70 11.50 -13.98 -1.50
N PHE A 71 10.74 -13.70 -2.56
CA PHE A 71 9.52 -14.45 -2.85
C PHE A 71 9.77 -15.95 -3.05
N TYR A 72 10.94 -16.40 -3.52
CA TYR A 72 11.24 -17.84 -3.58
C TYR A 72 11.34 -18.49 -2.20
N GLN A 73 11.73 -17.73 -1.19
CA GLN A 73 11.86 -18.19 0.19
C GLN A 73 10.55 -18.10 0.93
N ASP A 74 9.79 -17.02 0.71
CA ASP A 74 8.72 -16.61 1.61
C ASP A 74 7.32 -17.03 1.18
N VAL A 75 7.08 -17.26 -0.11
CA VAL A 75 5.75 -17.56 -0.66
C VAL A 75 5.76 -18.75 -1.62
N ASP A 76 4.58 -19.33 -1.82
CA ASP A 76 4.28 -20.28 -2.89
C ASP A 76 3.25 -19.67 -3.84
N ILE A 77 3.40 -19.88 -5.15
CA ILE A 77 2.34 -19.58 -6.11
C ILE A 77 1.21 -20.59 -5.89
N ASN A 78 0.08 -20.11 -5.38
CA ASN A 78 -1.08 -20.91 -4.99
C ASN A 78 -1.81 -21.48 -6.22
N TRP A 79 -2.05 -20.61 -7.19
CA TRP A 79 -2.79 -20.92 -8.42
C TRP A 79 -2.50 -19.89 -9.52
N GLY A 80 -2.91 -20.20 -10.76
CA GLY A 80 -2.86 -19.27 -11.89
C GLY A 80 -2.20 -19.80 -13.16
N ASN A 81 -1.66 -21.04 -13.13
CA ASN A 81 -1.12 -21.72 -14.32
C ASN A 81 -0.16 -20.84 -15.15
N GLY A 82 0.93 -20.37 -14.51
CA GLY A 82 1.94 -19.50 -15.12
C GLY A 82 1.66 -18.00 -15.08
N ARG A 83 0.49 -17.57 -14.58
CA ARG A 83 0.13 -16.15 -14.40
C ARG A 83 0.72 -15.50 -13.16
N GLY A 84 1.10 -16.30 -12.16
CA GLY A 84 1.96 -15.87 -11.06
C GLY A 84 3.42 -16.10 -11.43
N LYS A 85 4.24 -15.04 -11.47
CA LYS A 85 5.66 -15.12 -11.84
C LYS A 85 6.53 -14.45 -10.79
N ILE A 86 7.53 -15.17 -10.30
CA ILE A 86 8.61 -14.63 -9.48
C ILE A 86 9.77 -14.29 -10.41
N LEU A 87 10.21 -13.04 -10.35
CA LEU A 87 11.18 -12.41 -11.25
C LEU A 87 12.31 -11.76 -10.45
N ASN A 88 13.33 -11.27 -11.15
CA ASN A 88 14.44 -10.48 -10.57
C ASN A 88 15.09 -11.16 -9.36
N ALA A 89 15.42 -12.46 -9.50
CA ALA A 89 16.00 -13.28 -8.44
C ALA A 89 15.18 -13.29 -7.14
N GLY A 90 13.85 -13.24 -7.24
CA GLY A 90 12.94 -13.30 -6.09
C GLY A 90 12.55 -11.94 -5.51
N ARG A 91 12.96 -10.84 -6.14
CA ARG A 91 12.67 -9.47 -5.65
C ARG A 91 11.38 -8.86 -6.20
N LEU A 92 10.79 -9.48 -7.21
CA LEU A 92 9.57 -9.03 -7.86
C LEU A 92 8.65 -10.22 -8.07
N LEU A 93 7.36 -10.06 -7.80
CA LEU A 93 6.33 -11.02 -8.14
C LEU A 93 5.25 -10.30 -8.92
N THR A 94 4.83 -10.85 -10.06
CA THR A 94 3.68 -10.36 -10.81
C THR A 94 2.56 -11.38 -10.77
N LEU A 95 1.34 -10.91 -10.55
CA LEU A 95 0.11 -11.67 -10.75
C LEU A 95 -0.57 -11.10 -12.00
N SER A 96 -1.08 -11.97 -12.86
CA SER A 96 -1.87 -11.58 -14.03
C SER A 96 -3.25 -12.23 -14.05
N LEU A 97 -4.17 -11.60 -14.78
CA LEU A 97 -5.55 -12.03 -14.96
C LEU A 97 -5.94 -11.91 -16.43
N ASP A 98 -6.53 -12.96 -16.96
CA ASP A 98 -7.17 -13.02 -18.28
C ASP A 98 -8.48 -13.83 -18.21
N LYS A 99 -9.17 -13.98 -19.36
CA LYS A 99 -10.45 -14.69 -19.42
C LYS A 99 -10.39 -16.12 -18.89
N SER A 100 -9.23 -16.78 -18.93
CA SER A 100 -9.09 -18.17 -18.52
C SER A 100 -8.89 -18.30 -17.02
N SER A 101 -8.12 -17.39 -16.40
CA SER A 101 -7.85 -17.45 -14.97
C SER A 101 -7.22 -16.15 -14.45
N GLY A 102 -7.37 -15.92 -13.15
CA GLY A 102 -6.50 -15.03 -12.40
C GLY A 102 -5.22 -15.72 -11.91
N SER A 103 -4.66 -15.22 -10.81
CA SER A 103 -3.56 -15.88 -10.10
C SER A 103 -3.48 -15.45 -8.64
N GLY A 104 -2.76 -16.22 -7.83
CA GLY A 104 -2.52 -15.88 -6.43
C GLY A 104 -1.31 -16.57 -5.83
N PHE A 105 -0.76 -15.98 -4.76
CA PHE A 105 0.27 -16.57 -3.92
C PHE A 105 -0.18 -16.62 -2.46
N LEU A 106 0.47 -17.48 -1.67
CA LEU A 106 0.33 -17.54 -0.22
C LEU A 106 1.70 -17.56 0.45
N SER A 107 1.81 -17.04 1.68
CA SER A 107 2.99 -17.22 2.51
C SER A 107 3.23 -18.69 2.82
N LYS A 108 4.49 -19.13 2.92
CA LYS A 108 4.85 -20.49 3.33
C LYS A 108 4.60 -20.78 4.80
N ASN A 109 4.63 -19.75 5.64
CA ASN A 109 4.29 -19.83 7.05
C ASN A 109 2.86 -19.38 7.34
N GLN A 110 2.31 -19.89 8.42
CA GLN A 110 1.15 -19.33 9.12
C GLN A 110 1.64 -18.49 10.29
N TYR A 111 0.86 -17.48 10.67
CA TYR A 111 1.22 -16.55 11.72
C TYR A 111 0.06 -16.36 12.69
N ILE A 112 0.38 -16.21 13.98
CA ILE A 112 -0.52 -15.60 14.95
C ILE A 112 0.06 -14.25 15.34
N TYR A 113 -0.63 -13.18 14.96
CA TYR A 113 -0.14 -11.81 15.05
C TYR A 113 1.14 -11.52 14.25
N GLY A 114 1.35 -10.24 13.94
CA GLY A 114 2.50 -9.75 13.21
C GLY A 114 2.28 -8.40 12.53
N ARG A 115 3.34 -7.92 11.90
CA ARG A 115 3.30 -6.85 10.89
C ARG A 115 3.61 -7.46 9.52
N PHE A 116 2.70 -7.25 8.58
CA PHE A 116 2.75 -7.79 7.24
C PHE A 116 2.72 -6.64 6.25
N GLU A 117 3.67 -6.61 5.33
CA GLU A 117 3.88 -5.49 4.43
C GLU A 117 4.23 -5.98 3.03
N VAL A 118 3.74 -5.25 2.03
CA VAL A 118 4.13 -5.43 0.64
C VAL A 118 4.13 -4.08 -0.06
N GLN A 119 5.04 -3.91 -1.01
CA GLN A 119 4.96 -2.82 -1.96
C GLN A 119 4.20 -3.29 -3.19
N LEU A 120 3.11 -2.60 -3.53
CA LEU A 120 2.22 -2.96 -4.63
C LEU A 120 2.12 -1.82 -5.63
N LYS A 121 2.18 -2.19 -6.92
CA LYS A 121 1.82 -1.33 -8.05
C LYS A 121 0.67 -1.96 -8.81
N LEU A 122 -0.44 -1.23 -8.92
CA LEU A 122 -1.71 -1.71 -9.47
C LEU A 122 -1.75 -1.67 -10.99
N VAL A 123 -2.79 -2.28 -11.55
CA VAL A 123 -3.01 -2.39 -13.00
C VAL A 123 -3.24 -1.00 -13.61
N PRO A 124 -2.43 -0.56 -14.59
CA PRO A 124 -2.64 0.72 -15.25
C PRO A 124 -3.79 0.66 -16.26
N GLY A 125 -4.31 1.83 -16.64
CA GLY A 125 -5.36 1.93 -17.67
C GLY A 125 -6.72 1.45 -17.17
N ASN A 126 -7.49 0.79 -18.04
CA ASN A 126 -8.80 0.28 -17.68
C ASN A 126 -8.65 -1.03 -16.90
N SER A 127 -8.99 -1.00 -15.63
CA SER A 127 -8.95 -2.14 -14.71
C SER A 127 -10.32 -2.46 -14.12
N ALA A 128 -11.40 -1.89 -14.70
CA ALA A 128 -12.75 -2.10 -14.22
C ALA A 128 -13.10 -3.60 -14.14
N GLY A 129 -13.84 -3.99 -13.12
CA GLY A 129 -14.23 -5.37 -12.84
C GLY A 129 -13.12 -6.23 -12.21
N THR A 130 -11.88 -5.75 -12.12
CA THR A 130 -10.76 -6.49 -11.51
C THR A 130 -10.57 -6.12 -10.03
N VAL A 131 -10.08 -7.09 -9.25
CA VAL A 131 -9.67 -6.89 -7.85
C VAL A 131 -8.27 -7.46 -7.68
N THR A 132 -7.35 -6.63 -7.16
CA THR A 132 -6.06 -7.08 -6.63
C THR A 132 -6.15 -7.13 -5.11
N THR A 133 -5.63 -8.14 -4.45
CA THR A 133 -5.75 -8.30 -2.99
C THR A 133 -4.39 -8.46 -2.31
N PHE A 134 -4.32 -8.08 -1.03
CA PHE A 134 -3.31 -8.49 -0.08
C PHE A 134 -3.99 -8.67 1.27
N TYR A 135 -4.08 -9.89 1.76
CA TYR A 135 -4.94 -10.21 2.89
C TYR A 135 -4.36 -11.31 3.77
N LEU A 136 -4.88 -11.45 4.98
CA LEU A 136 -4.59 -12.57 5.88
C LEU A 136 -5.85 -13.37 6.07
N SER A 137 -5.78 -14.70 6.00
CA SER A 137 -6.94 -15.55 6.25
C SER A 137 -6.57 -16.87 6.92
N SER A 138 -7.39 -17.33 7.85
CA SER A 138 -7.36 -18.72 8.33
C SER A 138 -8.19 -19.62 7.41
N ARG A 139 -8.29 -20.92 7.71
CA ARG A 139 -9.02 -21.86 6.87
C ARG A 139 -10.38 -22.22 7.48
N GLY A 140 -11.33 -22.55 6.63
CA GLY A 140 -12.62 -23.12 7.01
C GLY A 140 -13.77 -22.10 7.06
N PRO A 141 -14.99 -22.56 7.37
CA PRO A 141 -16.20 -21.74 7.31
C PRO A 141 -16.25 -20.65 8.39
N THR A 142 -15.54 -20.83 9.49
CA THR A 142 -15.43 -19.87 10.59
C THR A 142 -14.10 -19.13 10.58
N HIS A 143 -13.54 -18.88 9.40
CA HIS A 143 -12.23 -18.26 9.27
C HIS A 143 -12.22 -16.85 9.88
N ASP A 144 -11.04 -16.43 10.33
CA ASP A 144 -10.73 -15.02 10.56
C ASP A 144 -10.01 -14.49 9.31
N GLU A 145 -10.27 -13.23 8.93
CA GLU A 145 -9.69 -12.62 7.73
C GLU A 145 -9.50 -11.11 7.88
N ILE A 146 -8.45 -10.57 7.26
CA ILE A 146 -8.07 -9.15 7.28
C ILE A 146 -7.69 -8.72 5.87
N ASP A 147 -8.46 -7.81 5.28
CA ASP A 147 -8.40 -7.57 3.83
C ASP A 147 -7.89 -6.18 3.45
N LEU A 148 -7.03 -6.15 2.43
CA LEU A 148 -6.82 -5.00 1.56
C LEU A 148 -7.17 -5.44 0.14
N GLU A 149 -8.25 -4.89 -0.41
CA GLU A 149 -8.73 -5.17 -1.75
C GLU A 149 -8.72 -3.89 -2.58
N PHE A 150 -8.09 -3.93 -3.74
CA PHE A 150 -7.95 -2.81 -4.64
C PHE A 150 -8.88 -3.00 -5.82
N LEU A 151 -9.98 -2.25 -5.80
CA LEU A 151 -11.05 -2.36 -6.80
C LEU A 151 -10.67 -1.48 -7.99
N GLY A 152 -10.47 -2.13 -9.14
CA GLY A 152 -10.13 -1.45 -10.38
C GLY A 152 -11.26 -0.58 -10.91
N ASN A 153 -10.91 0.30 -11.85
CA ASN A 153 -11.83 1.29 -12.40
C ASN A 153 -11.55 1.57 -13.88
N LEU A 154 -12.40 2.36 -14.51
CA LEU A 154 -12.18 2.84 -15.87
C LEU A 154 -10.92 3.72 -15.94
N SER A 155 -10.28 3.76 -17.11
CA SER A 155 -9.13 4.63 -17.35
C SER A 155 -9.42 6.08 -16.92
N GLY A 156 -8.59 6.62 -16.03
CA GLY A 156 -8.72 7.99 -15.52
C GLY A 156 -9.61 8.15 -14.28
N ASP A 157 -10.40 7.14 -13.93
CA ASP A 157 -11.16 7.12 -12.68
C ASP A 157 -10.28 6.54 -11.54
N PRO A 158 -10.46 7.01 -10.28
CA PRO A 158 -9.64 6.56 -9.16
C PRO A 158 -9.92 5.11 -8.77
N TYR A 159 -8.87 4.39 -8.37
CA TYR A 159 -9.00 3.14 -7.64
C TYR A 159 -9.71 3.34 -6.28
N THR A 160 -10.37 2.28 -5.82
CA THR A 160 -10.89 2.19 -4.46
C THR A 160 -10.08 1.17 -3.67
N LEU A 161 -9.50 1.60 -2.54
CA LEU A 161 -8.98 0.69 -1.52
C LEU A 161 -10.10 0.30 -0.57
N HIS A 162 -10.40 -0.99 -0.52
CA HIS A 162 -11.42 -1.59 0.31
C HIS A 162 -10.74 -2.41 1.42
N THR A 163 -11.16 -2.20 2.66
CA THR A 163 -10.73 -2.99 3.82
C THR A 163 -11.89 -3.73 4.45
N ASN A 164 -11.66 -4.94 4.92
CA ASN A 164 -12.64 -5.73 5.66
C ASN A 164 -11.98 -6.52 6.79
N VAL A 165 -12.80 -6.97 7.74
CA VAL A 165 -12.36 -7.83 8.85
C VAL A 165 -13.43 -8.89 9.08
N PHE A 166 -13.05 -10.15 8.90
CA PHE A 166 -13.87 -11.29 9.28
C PHE A 166 -13.40 -11.86 10.61
N THR A 167 -14.37 -12.21 11.43
CA THR A 167 -14.16 -12.87 12.72
C THR A 167 -15.11 -14.05 12.79
N GLN A 168 -14.59 -15.26 12.95
CA GLN A 168 -15.39 -16.49 13.03
C GLN A 168 -16.38 -16.63 11.85
N GLY A 169 -15.92 -16.32 10.63
CA GLY A 169 -16.69 -16.38 9.39
C GLY A 169 -17.66 -15.21 9.18
N LYS A 170 -17.69 -14.22 10.09
CA LYS A 170 -18.57 -13.05 10.00
C LYS A 170 -17.76 -11.82 9.61
N GLY A 171 -17.96 -11.34 8.38
CA GLY A 171 -17.43 -10.07 7.87
C GLY A 171 -18.46 -8.94 8.00
N ASN A 172 -18.79 -8.30 6.87
CA ASN A 172 -19.67 -7.14 6.77
C ASN A 172 -19.14 -5.88 7.47
N ARG A 173 -17.81 -5.69 7.47
CA ARG A 173 -17.13 -4.57 8.12
C ARG A 173 -16.33 -3.74 7.12
N GLU A 174 -16.93 -3.46 5.99
CA GLU A 174 -16.29 -2.81 4.86
C GLU A 174 -16.04 -1.32 5.15
N GLN A 175 -14.83 -0.86 4.88
CA GLN A 175 -14.51 0.57 4.73
C GLN A 175 -13.76 0.79 3.43
N GLN A 176 -14.13 1.82 2.69
CA GLN A 176 -13.54 2.12 1.38
C GLN A 176 -12.94 3.51 1.35
N PHE A 177 -11.82 3.64 0.64
CA PHE A 177 -11.02 4.85 0.56
C PHE A 177 -10.59 5.11 -0.89
N LYS A 178 -10.56 6.38 -1.29
CA LYS A 178 -9.68 6.83 -2.39
C LYS A 178 -8.25 6.91 -1.88
N LEU A 179 -7.27 6.83 -2.78
CA LEU A 179 -5.86 7.05 -2.46
C LEU A 179 -5.46 8.49 -2.79
N TRP A 180 -4.50 9.04 -2.06
CA TRP A 180 -3.95 10.39 -2.28
C TRP A 180 -2.85 10.45 -3.35
N PHE A 181 -2.73 9.38 -4.14
CA PHE A 181 -1.78 9.20 -5.24
C PHE A 181 -2.40 8.25 -6.28
N ASP A 182 -1.79 8.17 -7.46
CA ASP A 182 -2.13 7.19 -8.49
C ASP A 182 -1.36 5.88 -8.23
N PRO A 183 -2.02 4.81 -7.73
CA PRO A 183 -1.36 3.56 -7.33
C PRO A 183 -0.88 2.72 -8.51
N THR A 184 -1.10 3.16 -9.75
CA THR A 184 -0.65 2.47 -10.97
C THR A 184 0.71 2.97 -11.45
N ARG A 185 1.17 4.13 -10.97
CA ARG A 185 2.39 4.81 -11.46
C ARG A 185 3.66 4.31 -10.77
N ASP A 186 3.61 4.10 -9.47
CA ASP A 186 4.74 3.60 -8.69
C ASP A 186 4.27 2.59 -7.64
N PHE A 187 5.24 1.95 -7.00
CA PHE A 187 5.01 1.06 -5.88
C PHE A 187 4.75 1.86 -4.60
N HIS A 188 3.66 1.54 -3.94
CA HIS A 188 3.31 2.06 -2.61
C HIS A 188 3.28 0.93 -1.59
N THR A 189 3.56 1.27 -0.34
CA THR A 189 3.66 0.31 0.75
C THR A 189 2.31 0.15 1.42
N TYR A 190 1.81 -1.07 1.46
CA TYR A 190 0.56 -1.42 2.14
C TYR A 190 0.90 -2.39 3.26
N SER A 191 0.40 -2.12 4.47
CA SER A 191 0.71 -2.97 5.62
C SER A 191 -0.46 -3.16 6.57
N VAL A 192 -0.45 -4.32 7.23
CA VAL A 192 -1.34 -4.68 8.32
C VAL A 192 -0.49 -4.92 9.55
N LEU A 193 -0.78 -4.18 10.62
CA LEU A 193 -0.38 -4.54 11.98
C LEU A 193 -1.54 -5.33 12.60
N TRP A 194 -1.29 -6.56 13.03
CA TRP A 194 -2.24 -7.39 13.75
C TRP A 194 -1.60 -7.85 15.04
N ASN A 195 -2.11 -7.41 16.18
CA ASN A 195 -1.59 -7.78 17.50
C ASN A 195 -2.75 -8.04 18.48
N PRO A 196 -2.52 -8.49 19.73
CA PRO A 196 -3.63 -8.81 20.63
C PRO A 196 -4.54 -7.63 21.00
N ARG A 197 -4.12 -6.37 20.74
CA ARG A 197 -4.87 -5.16 21.07
C ARG A 197 -5.69 -4.63 19.91
N HIS A 198 -5.19 -4.70 18.68
CA HIS A 198 -5.85 -4.12 17.51
C HIS A 198 -5.30 -4.63 16.17
N ILE A 199 -6.08 -4.41 15.12
CA ILE A 199 -5.64 -4.46 13.73
C ILE A 199 -5.53 -3.03 13.23
N VAL A 200 -4.41 -2.65 12.62
CA VAL A 200 -4.24 -1.34 11.99
C VAL A 200 -3.79 -1.51 10.55
N PHE A 201 -4.52 -0.86 9.65
CA PHE A 201 -4.24 -0.82 8.22
C PHE A 201 -3.48 0.45 7.88
N TYR A 202 -2.41 0.34 7.09
CA TYR A 202 -1.61 1.47 6.67
C TYR A 202 -1.39 1.52 5.16
N VAL A 203 -1.28 2.74 4.65
CA VAL A 203 -0.79 3.07 3.31
C VAL A 203 0.38 4.03 3.46
N ASP A 204 1.56 3.67 2.99
CA ASP A 204 2.82 4.42 3.15
C ASP A 204 3.08 4.90 4.59
N GLY A 205 2.80 4.03 5.56
CA GLY A 205 2.95 4.33 6.99
C GLY A 205 1.86 5.24 7.58
N MET A 206 0.91 5.73 6.78
CA MET A 206 -0.27 6.46 7.26
C MET A 206 -1.37 5.47 7.67
N PRO A 207 -1.82 5.45 8.94
CA PRO A 207 -2.91 4.60 9.35
C PRO A 207 -4.22 5.09 8.71
N ILE A 208 -5.01 4.17 8.15
CA ILE A 208 -6.30 4.49 7.51
C ILE A 208 -7.49 3.96 8.31
N ARG A 209 -7.26 2.88 9.07
CA ARG A 209 -8.28 2.18 9.85
C ARG A 209 -7.64 1.46 11.04
N GLU A 210 -8.34 1.49 12.17
CA GLU A 210 -8.09 0.66 13.34
C GLU A 210 -9.32 -0.20 13.63
N PHE A 211 -9.12 -1.49 13.89
CA PHE A 211 -10.12 -2.40 14.43
C PHE A 211 -9.62 -2.90 15.79
N LYS A 212 -10.16 -2.32 16.86
CA LYS A 212 -9.75 -2.61 18.24
C LYS A 212 -10.26 -3.98 18.68
N ASN A 213 -9.47 -4.68 19.49
CA ASN A 213 -9.95 -5.84 20.22
C ASN A 213 -10.99 -5.36 21.26
N MET A 214 -12.24 -5.75 21.04
CA MET A 214 -13.40 -5.39 21.88
C MET A 214 -14.11 -6.63 22.41
N GLU A 215 -13.39 -7.72 22.65
CA GLU A 215 -13.96 -8.95 23.19
C GLU A 215 -14.63 -8.76 24.56
N ALA A 216 -14.09 -7.87 25.40
CA ALA A 216 -14.72 -7.48 26.66
C ALA A 216 -16.10 -6.83 26.49
N LYS A 217 -16.45 -6.40 25.26
CA LYS A 217 -17.76 -5.85 24.86
C LYS A 217 -18.52 -6.79 23.92
N GLY A 218 -18.11 -8.06 23.82
CA GLY A 218 -18.79 -9.08 23.02
C GLY A 218 -18.48 -9.04 21.51
N VAL A 219 -17.52 -8.24 21.06
CA VAL A 219 -17.08 -8.23 19.65
C VAL A 219 -15.94 -9.22 19.49
N ALA A 220 -16.14 -10.25 18.67
CA ALA A 220 -15.10 -11.23 18.37
C ALA A 220 -13.86 -10.57 17.74
N TYR A 221 -12.69 -11.16 17.95
CA TYR A 221 -11.42 -10.65 17.44
C TYR A 221 -10.54 -11.82 16.92
N PRO A 222 -9.77 -11.64 15.83
CA PRO A 222 -8.84 -12.67 15.33
C PRO A 222 -7.71 -12.92 16.33
N LYS A 223 -7.90 -13.87 17.25
CA LYS A 223 -6.91 -14.20 18.29
C LYS A 223 -6.53 -15.67 18.38
N GLY A 224 -7.39 -16.54 17.86
CA GLY A 224 -7.32 -17.98 18.08
C GLY A 224 -6.94 -18.79 16.85
N GLN A 225 -6.91 -18.16 15.68
CA GLN A 225 -6.66 -18.83 14.41
C GLN A 225 -5.40 -18.25 13.76
N ALA A 226 -4.40 -19.10 13.52
CA ALA A 226 -3.25 -18.70 12.73
C ALA A 226 -3.69 -18.47 11.27
N MET A 227 -3.18 -17.41 10.67
CA MET A 227 -3.52 -17.00 9.31
C MET A 227 -2.30 -17.09 8.40
N ARG A 228 -2.52 -17.41 7.12
CA ARG A 228 -1.51 -17.16 6.09
C ARG A 228 -1.73 -15.79 5.49
N VAL A 229 -0.67 -15.20 4.96
CA VAL A 229 -0.79 -14.04 4.07
C VAL A 229 -1.07 -14.55 2.67
N TYR A 230 -1.97 -13.89 1.96
CA TYR A 230 -2.34 -14.18 0.59
C TYR A 230 -2.28 -12.90 -0.23
N ALA A 231 -2.08 -13.05 -1.53
CA ALA A 231 -2.40 -12.03 -2.51
C ALA A 231 -2.96 -12.70 -3.75
N SER A 232 -3.90 -12.06 -4.40
CA SER A 232 -4.53 -12.57 -5.61
C SER A 232 -4.91 -11.45 -6.57
N MET A 233 -5.13 -11.81 -7.82
CA MET A 233 -5.82 -10.97 -8.78
C MET A 233 -6.87 -11.79 -9.51
N TRP A 234 -8.09 -11.28 -9.52
CA TRP A 234 -9.28 -11.98 -10.02
C TRP A 234 -10.35 -10.99 -10.49
N ALA A 235 -11.32 -11.47 -11.27
CA ALA A 235 -12.44 -10.67 -11.73
C ALA A 235 -13.61 -10.77 -10.75
N ALA A 236 -14.14 -9.63 -10.33
CA ALA A 236 -15.24 -9.51 -9.37
C ALA A 236 -16.32 -8.60 -9.95
N GLU A 237 -16.78 -8.95 -11.15
CA GLU A 237 -17.60 -8.09 -12.02
C GLU A 237 -18.96 -7.71 -11.41
N ASP A 238 -19.43 -8.47 -10.43
CA ASP A 238 -20.75 -8.24 -9.82
C ASP A 238 -20.74 -7.15 -8.75
N TRP A 239 -19.56 -6.66 -8.33
CA TRP A 239 -19.50 -5.68 -7.25
C TRP A 239 -18.31 -4.71 -7.30
N ALA A 240 -17.18 -5.07 -7.92
CA ALA A 240 -15.93 -4.30 -7.78
C ALA A 240 -16.03 -2.84 -8.25
N THR A 241 -16.52 -2.61 -9.48
CA THR A 241 -16.52 -1.28 -10.08
C THR A 241 -17.94 -0.72 -10.14
N ARG A 242 -18.15 0.41 -9.44
CA ARG A 242 -19.46 1.09 -9.32
C ARG A 242 -20.57 0.12 -8.87
N GLY A 243 -20.27 -0.72 -7.88
CA GLY A 243 -21.21 -1.72 -7.36
C GLY A 243 -21.61 -2.77 -8.41
N GLY A 244 -20.71 -3.09 -9.35
CA GLY A 244 -20.92 -4.12 -10.38
C GLY A 244 -21.55 -3.63 -11.68
N GLN A 245 -21.80 -2.32 -11.83
CA GLN A 245 -22.37 -1.75 -13.05
C GLN A 245 -21.38 -1.75 -14.23
N VAL A 246 -20.08 -1.71 -13.94
CA VAL A 246 -19.02 -1.73 -14.96
C VAL A 246 -18.30 -3.07 -14.91
N LYS A 247 -18.37 -3.81 -16.02
CA LYS A 247 -17.80 -5.15 -16.18
C LYS A 247 -16.37 -5.08 -16.73
N THR A 248 -15.64 -6.20 -16.66
CA THR A 248 -14.28 -6.28 -17.17
C THR A 248 -14.27 -6.22 -18.69
N ASP A 249 -13.54 -5.27 -19.27
CA ASP A 249 -13.23 -5.30 -20.70
C ASP A 249 -12.06 -6.25 -20.95
N TRP A 250 -12.39 -7.52 -21.15
CA TRP A 250 -11.40 -8.56 -21.38
C TRP A 250 -10.56 -8.39 -22.66
N SER A 251 -10.88 -7.45 -23.55
CA SER A 251 -9.99 -7.10 -24.67
C SER A 251 -8.70 -6.39 -24.19
N GLN A 252 -8.71 -5.85 -22.97
CA GLN A 252 -7.57 -5.22 -22.31
C GLN A 252 -6.67 -6.22 -21.54
N ALA A 253 -7.05 -7.50 -21.51
CA ALA A 253 -6.25 -8.53 -20.84
C ALA A 253 -4.89 -8.74 -21.57
N PRO A 254 -3.82 -9.12 -20.85
CA PRO A 254 -3.81 -9.44 -19.42
C PRO A 254 -3.70 -8.21 -18.52
N PHE A 255 -4.51 -8.18 -17.48
CA PHE A 255 -4.34 -7.25 -16.36
C PHE A 255 -3.19 -7.76 -15.49
N THR A 256 -2.24 -6.91 -15.12
CA THR A 256 -1.05 -7.32 -14.36
C THR A 256 -0.78 -6.37 -13.20
N ALA A 257 -0.73 -6.91 -11.98
CA ALA A 257 -0.31 -6.21 -10.77
C ALA A 257 1.08 -6.71 -10.34
N ALA A 258 1.88 -5.82 -9.75
CA ALA A 258 3.25 -6.10 -9.37
C ALA A 258 3.47 -5.91 -7.86
N PHE A 259 4.17 -6.86 -7.25
CA PHE A 259 4.47 -6.93 -5.82
C PHE A 259 5.99 -6.99 -5.62
N ARG A 260 6.51 -6.23 -4.66
CA ARG A 260 7.90 -6.31 -4.20
C ARG A 260 7.98 -6.02 -2.71
N GLY A 261 9.15 -6.21 -2.12
CA GLY A 261 9.37 -5.82 -0.72
C GLY A 261 8.44 -6.52 0.27
N TYR A 262 8.04 -7.77 -0.02
CA TYR A 262 7.23 -8.54 0.91
C TYR A 262 8.00 -8.75 2.21
N ALA A 263 7.35 -8.46 3.34
CA ALA A 263 7.90 -8.67 4.66
C ALA A 263 6.81 -9.17 5.60
N ALA A 264 7.08 -10.28 6.28
CA ALA A 264 6.22 -10.82 7.32
C ALA A 264 7.02 -10.93 8.62
N ASN A 265 6.83 -9.98 9.52
CA ASN A 265 7.39 -10.01 10.86
C ASN A 265 6.27 -10.40 11.83
N GLY A 266 6.10 -11.70 12.07
CA GLY A 266 5.03 -12.24 12.89
C GLY A 266 5.48 -13.45 13.68
N CYS A 267 4.62 -13.95 14.58
CA CYS A 267 4.90 -15.20 15.29
C CYS A 267 4.48 -16.38 14.44
N VAL A 268 5.45 -17.15 13.98
CA VAL A 268 5.22 -18.30 13.11
C VAL A 268 4.52 -19.41 13.90
N TRP A 269 3.39 -19.87 13.36
CA TRP A 269 2.64 -20.99 13.90
C TRP A 269 3.26 -22.32 13.45
N PRO A 270 3.65 -23.22 14.37
CA PRO A 270 4.28 -24.48 14.01
C PRO A 270 3.31 -25.42 13.27
N ALA A 271 3.79 -26.06 12.20
CA ALA A 271 2.99 -26.96 11.37
C ALA A 271 2.42 -28.18 12.13
N GLY A 272 3.08 -28.61 13.22
CA GLY A 272 2.66 -29.73 14.07
C GLY A 272 1.84 -29.32 15.31
N GLY A 273 1.44 -28.04 15.41
CA GLY A 273 0.87 -27.49 16.65
C GLY A 273 1.94 -27.17 17.69
N GLY A 274 1.53 -26.50 18.77
CA GLY A 274 2.42 -25.99 19.82
C GLY A 274 2.43 -24.47 19.91
N ALA A 275 3.39 -23.93 20.66
CA ALA A 275 3.51 -22.49 20.86
C ALA A 275 4.06 -21.79 19.60
N ALA A 276 3.47 -20.66 19.24
CA ALA A 276 3.99 -19.82 18.16
C ALA A 276 5.38 -19.29 18.51
N THR A 277 6.27 -19.25 17.51
CA THR A 277 7.63 -18.74 17.69
C THR A 277 7.71 -17.32 17.13
N CYS A 278 8.01 -16.35 18.00
CA CYS A 278 8.20 -14.95 17.62
C CYS A 278 9.69 -14.66 17.46
N SER A 279 10.07 -13.89 16.43
CA SER A 279 11.45 -13.36 16.36
C SER A 279 11.71 -12.41 17.53
N ALA A 280 12.73 -12.69 18.33
CA ALA A 280 13.10 -11.87 19.49
C ALA A 280 13.50 -10.42 19.10
N SER A 281 14.02 -10.21 17.89
CA SER A 281 14.42 -8.89 17.37
C SER A 281 13.29 -8.09 16.73
N GLY A 282 12.10 -8.69 16.60
CA GLY A 282 10.99 -8.15 15.80
C GLY A 282 9.75 -7.76 16.59
N SER A 283 9.68 -7.98 17.90
CA SER A 283 8.43 -7.97 18.69
C SER A 283 7.90 -6.59 19.10
N SER A 284 8.48 -5.48 18.63
CA SER A 284 8.00 -4.12 18.95
C SER A 284 6.54 -3.91 18.56
N TRP A 285 6.05 -4.62 17.54
CA TRP A 285 4.68 -4.59 17.08
C TRP A 285 3.69 -5.32 18.02
N MET A 286 4.15 -6.30 18.83
CA MET A 286 3.29 -7.23 19.59
C MET A 286 2.36 -6.52 20.56
N TRP A 287 2.83 -5.45 21.18
CA TRP A 287 2.04 -4.68 22.14
C TRP A 287 2.01 -3.21 21.79
N GLN A 288 2.33 -2.88 20.53
CA GLN A 288 2.27 -1.53 20.03
C GLN A 288 0.88 -0.97 20.29
N GLU A 289 0.83 0.18 20.96
CA GLU A 289 -0.41 0.92 21.19
C GLU A 289 -0.66 1.91 20.05
N PHE A 290 -1.92 2.32 19.89
CA PHE A 290 -2.30 3.34 18.92
C PHE A 290 -2.27 4.71 19.58
N ASP A 291 -1.18 5.45 19.37
CA ASP A 291 -0.99 6.74 20.02
C ASP A 291 -1.94 7.83 19.46
N ALA A 292 -2.09 8.91 20.22
CA ALA A 292 -2.96 10.02 19.85
C ALA A 292 -2.56 10.70 18.52
N THR A 293 -1.28 10.63 18.14
CA THR A 293 -0.80 11.16 16.85
C THR A 293 -1.31 10.31 15.69
N SER A 294 -1.24 8.99 15.84
CA SER A 294 -1.73 8.00 14.88
C SER A 294 -3.24 8.11 14.72
N VAL A 295 -3.98 8.30 15.83
CA VAL A 295 -5.42 8.60 15.79
C VAL A 295 -5.72 9.87 15.00
N ARG A 296 -4.98 10.97 15.22
CA ARG A 296 -5.16 12.23 14.46
C ARG A 296 -4.89 12.04 12.97
N ARG A 297 -3.82 11.34 12.61
CA ARG A 297 -3.47 11.02 11.22
C ARG A 297 -4.55 10.17 10.55
N MET A 298 -5.03 9.13 11.23
CA MET A 298 -6.11 8.29 10.73
C MET A 298 -7.41 9.06 10.51
N LYS A 299 -7.81 9.90 11.48
CA LYS A 299 -9.00 10.75 11.33
C LYS A 299 -8.87 11.73 10.17
N TRP A 300 -7.67 12.25 9.92
CA TRP A 300 -7.42 13.09 8.74
C TRP A 300 -7.61 12.30 7.44
N VAL A 301 -7.06 11.08 7.35
CA VAL A 301 -7.28 10.22 6.18
C VAL A 301 -8.77 9.93 5.99
N GLN A 302 -9.46 9.51 7.05
CA GLN A 302 -10.88 9.18 7.01
C GLN A 302 -11.74 10.36 6.56
N ARG A 303 -11.45 11.57 7.06
CA ARG A 303 -12.18 12.78 6.67
C ARG A 303 -12.02 13.15 5.20
N ASN A 304 -10.82 12.95 4.63
CA ASN A 304 -10.50 13.44 3.29
C ASN A 304 -10.66 12.37 2.19
N TYR A 305 -10.55 11.09 2.53
CA TYR A 305 -10.42 10.02 1.55
C TYR A 305 -11.38 8.85 1.73
N MET A 306 -12.05 8.69 2.88
CA MET A 306 -13.03 7.62 3.08
C MET A 306 -14.29 7.91 2.27
N ILE A 307 -14.76 6.92 1.52
CA ILE A 307 -15.95 7.00 0.66
C ILE A 307 -17.08 6.08 1.10
N TYR A 308 -16.78 5.06 1.91
CA TYR A 308 -17.77 4.18 2.53
C TYR A 308 -17.31 3.74 3.91
N ASN A 309 -18.24 3.64 4.85
CA ASN A 309 -17.99 3.11 6.19
C ASN A 309 -19.23 2.37 6.70
N TYR A 310 -19.09 1.06 6.93
CA TYR A 310 -20.16 0.21 7.46
C TYR A 310 -20.75 0.75 8.78
N CYS A 311 -19.94 1.40 9.63
CA CYS A 311 -20.40 2.00 10.90
C CYS A 311 -21.36 3.19 10.74
N SER A 312 -21.51 3.71 9.53
CA SER A 312 -22.46 4.79 9.21
C SER A 312 -23.58 4.34 8.25
N ASP A 313 -23.59 3.06 7.87
CA ASP A 313 -24.57 2.51 6.94
C ASP A 313 -25.84 2.03 7.67
N ALA A 314 -26.71 2.98 7.99
CA ALA A 314 -27.97 2.69 8.70
C ALA A 314 -28.93 1.84 7.87
N LYS A 315 -28.79 1.83 6.53
CA LYS A 315 -29.60 0.99 5.65
C LYS A 315 -29.21 -0.48 5.81
N ARG A 316 -27.91 -0.76 5.93
CA ARG A 316 -27.39 -2.12 6.16
C ARG A 316 -27.60 -2.59 7.59
N PHE A 317 -27.55 -1.68 8.56
CA PHE A 317 -27.72 -1.98 9.99
C PHE A 317 -28.95 -1.28 10.59
N PRO A 318 -30.18 -1.63 10.15
CA PRO A 318 -31.40 -0.96 10.60
C PRO A 318 -31.73 -1.21 12.08
N GLN A 319 -31.13 -2.24 12.68
CA GLN A 319 -31.32 -2.61 14.09
C GLN A 319 -30.28 -2.00 15.04
N GLY A 320 -29.48 -1.05 14.55
CA GLY A 320 -28.39 -0.43 15.29
C GLY A 320 -27.02 -0.84 14.77
N MET A 321 -26.06 0.07 14.90
CA MET A 321 -24.71 -0.13 14.41
C MET A 321 -23.97 -1.22 15.20
N PRO A 322 -23.00 -1.91 14.57
CA PRO A 322 -22.15 -2.87 15.27
C PRO A 322 -21.48 -2.28 16.52
N PRO A 323 -21.36 -3.02 17.65
CA PRO A 323 -20.87 -2.48 18.92
C PRO A 323 -19.47 -1.86 18.85
N GLU A 324 -18.60 -2.38 17.99
CA GLU A 324 -17.25 -1.84 17.76
C GLU A 324 -17.25 -0.43 17.17
N CYS A 325 -18.33 0.00 16.54
CA CYS A 325 -18.46 1.33 15.94
C CYS A 325 -18.62 2.44 16.98
N PHE A 326 -18.99 2.10 18.22
CA PHE A 326 -19.12 3.05 19.33
C PHE A 326 -17.83 3.18 20.15
N ALA A 327 -16.76 2.52 19.73
CA ALA A 327 -15.44 2.72 20.28
C ALA A 327 -15.03 4.19 20.13
N THR A 328 -14.84 4.90 21.24
CA THR A 328 -14.09 6.15 21.19
C THR A 328 -12.66 5.84 20.73
N PRO A 329 -12.16 6.55 19.69
CA PRO A 329 -10.76 6.44 19.25
C PRO A 329 -9.80 6.76 20.38
#